data_AF-S5Z720-F1
#
_entry.id   AF-S5Z720-F1
#
_cell.length_a   1.000
_cell.length_b   1.000
_cell.length_c   1.000
_cell.angle_alpha   90.00
_cell.angle_beta   90.00
_cell.angle_gamma   90.00
#
_symmetry.space_group_name_H-M   'P 1'
#
loop_
_entity.id
_entity.type
_entity.pdbx_description
1 polymer ?
#
loop_
_entity_poly.entity_id
_entity_poly.type
_entity_poly.pdbx_seq_one_letter_code
_entity_poly.pdbx_strand_id
1 'polypeptide(L)'
;MGTASPEGWRTDPTDLLAELYTRAQLANRELHSLVNGQKKYFYESTETLIHGLGLPADKADTLRGFTETLASLLDMAYPQAETKLQKLLKALENSNVKVELGPRAKKTLHVMPEGERWYVSAQLRRKTWLFKLPIYRVSADAEFPEILNLSSQDLYYLQAGWRASDESCDQNEPRMGTTQPWQVLAWAVARYGYLRIYLSSLNLNMTEPTFAWTITSKSWEQQWPTREGKKQAQQVASQHPLGMLAWYLGDGRRHKYDLRYKIGNEEKYEPKDLAQQILQAAYQTGYGKLLDLLESEKWTAIKRLQPKQHPVYATLQGHIFWLNYYDDKQVLQARALFKDPAQAHRLAKALAENGIQARINTWKTGYHILQITGQNILKLAENSPEWRMALKQLAEKHGLQPKTPMLRRLLELAENPPQPET
;
A
#
# COMPACT_ATOMS: atom_id res chain seq x y z
N MET A 1 43.07 -22.20 6.92
CA MET A 1 43.94 -21.09 7.35
C MET A 1 43.04 -19.92 7.70
N GLY A 2 43.14 -19.39 8.93
CA GLY A 2 42.25 -18.35 9.42
C GLY A 2 42.46 -17.03 8.68
N THR A 3 41.42 -16.52 8.03
CA THR A 3 41.39 -15.16 7.52
C THR A 3 41.18 -14.22 8.70
N ALA A 4 42.14 -13.32 8.91
CA ALA A 4 42.03 -12.28 9.92
C ALA A 4 40.72 -11.50 9.72
N SER A 5 39.89 -11.47 10.76
CA SER A 5 38.69 -10.63 10.79
C SER A 5 39.16 -9.18 10.66
N PRO A 6 38.65 -8.38 9.69
CA PRO A 6 39.02 -6.98 9.58
C PRO A 6 38.76 -6.29 10.92
N GLU A 7 39.74 -5.54 11.43
CA GLU A 7 39.65 -4.90 12.75
C GLU A 7 38.33 -4.12 12.92
N GLY A 8 37.60 -4.40 14.01
CA GLY A 8 36.40 -3.65 14.41
C GLY A 8 35.03 -4.34 14.17
N TRP A 9 34.99 -5.56 13.64
CA TRP A 9 33.73 -6.30 13.45
C TRP A 9 33.45 -7.27 14.61
N ARG A 10 32.28 -7.11 15.27
CA ARG A 10 31.87 -7.88 16.47
C ARG A 10 31.16 -9.20 16.19
N THR A 11 31.27 -9.75 14.97
CA THR A 11 30.64 -11.03 14.60
C THR A 11 31.67 -11.91 13.92
N ASP A 12 31.75 -13.16 14.36
CA ASP A 12 32.63 -14.19 13.81
C ASP A 12 32.31 -14.40 12.32
N PRO A 13 33.30 -14.45 11.39
CA PRO A 13 33.10 -14.85 10.00
C PRO A 13 32.25 -16.13 9.82
N THR A 14 32.22 -17.01 10.82
CA THR A 14 31.37 -18.21 10.82
C THR A 14 29.88 -17.91 10.82
N ASP A 15 29.42 -16.84 11.50
CA ASP A 15 28.00 -16.43 11.51
C ASP A 15 27.54 -15.91 10.13
N LEU A 16 28.42 -15.19 9.43
CA LEU A 16 28.15 -14.65 8.09
C LEU A 16 27.91 -15.77 7.08
N LEU A 17 28.82 -16.75 7.03
CA LEU A 17 28.77 -17.83 6.04
C LEU A 17 27.64 -18.81 6.32
N ALA A 18 27.36 -19.10 7.60
CA ALA A 18 26.21 -19.90 7.99
C ALA A 18 24.89 -19.24 7.56
N GLU A 19 24.70 -17.95 7.84
CA GLU A 19 23.49 -17.23 7.44
C GLU A 19 23.37 -17.13 5.90
N LEU A 20 24.47 -16.89 5.19
CA LEU A 20 24.49 -16.91 3.73
C LEU A 20 24.08 -18.28 3.18
N TYR A 21 24.59 -19.37 3.75
CA TYR A 21 24.24 -20.73 3.33
C TYR A 21 22.74 -20.99 3.46
N THR A 22 22.15 -20.72 4.63
CA THR A 22 20.71 -20.89 4.85
C THR A 22 19.87 -20.08 3.86
N ARG A 23 20.23 -18.82 3.60
CA ARG A 23 19.48 -17.97 2.67
C ARG A 23 19.71 -18.33 1.20
N ALA A 24 20.89 -18.84 0.84
CA ALA A 24 21.16 -19.38 -0.48
C ALA A 24 20.36 -20.67 -0.74
N GLN A 25 20.21 -21.54 0.26
CA GLN A 25 19.38 -22.74 0.15
C GLN A 25 17.91 -22.39 -0.08
N LEU A 26 17.38 -21.45 0.72
CA LEU A 26 16.04 -20.91 0.55
C LEU A 26 15.87 -20.32 -0.86
N ALA A 27 16.80 -19.45 -1.29
CA ALA A 27 16.73 -18.86 -2.62
C ALA A 27 16.77 -19.89 -3.74
N ASN A 28 17.59 -20.94 -3.62
CA ASN A 28 17.70 -22.00 -4.62
C ASN A 28 16.40 -22.82 -4.71
N ARG A 29 15.74 -23.09 -3.58
CA ARG A 29 14.46 -23.81 -3.54
C ARG A 29 13.32 -22.99 -4.15
N GLU A 30 13.26 -21.70 -3.85
CA GLU A 30 12.16 -20.83 -4.26
C GLU A 30 12.39 -20.12 -5.61
N LEU A 31 13.54 -20.29 -6.27
CA LEU A 31 13.88 -19.53 -7.47
C LEU A 31 12.86 -19.75 -8.61
N HIS A 32 12.45 -21.00 -8.82
CA HIS A 32 11.52 -21.36 -9.89
C HIS A 32 10.12 -20.78 -9.63
N SER A 33 9.60 -20.91 -8.40
CA SER A 33 8.31 -20.33 -8.01
C SER A 33 8.34 -18.81 -8.07
N LEU A 34 9.45 -18.17 -7.67
CA LEU A 34 9.63 -16.72 -7.78
C LEU A 34 9.54 -16.23 -9.23
N VAL A 35 10.27 -16.87 -10.15
CA VAL A 35 10.26 -16.48 -11.58
C VAL A 35 8.88 -16.65 -12.19
N ASN A 36 8.28 -17.83 -12.04
CA ASN A 36 6.97 -18.11 -12.61
C ASN A 36 5.86 -17.26 -11.96
N GLY A 37 5.95 -17.03 -10.66
CA GLY A 37 5.04 -16.16 -9.92
C GLY A 37 5.07 -14.72 -10.43
N GLN A 38 6.25 -14.16 -10.68
CA GLN A 38 6.35 -12.80 -11.23
C GLN A 38 5.89 -12.72 -12.69
N LYS A 39 6.23 -13.71 -13.54
CA LYS A 39 5.71 -13.77 -14.92
C LYS A 39 4.19 -13.81 -14.93
N LYS A 40 3.61 -14.72 -14.15
CA LYS A 40 2.16 -14.85 -13.99
C LYS A 40 1.53 -13.53 -13.54
N TYR A 41 2.09 -12.90 -12.50
CA TYR A 41 1.63 -11.61 -12.02
C TYR A 41 1.60 -10.54 -13.12
N PHE A 42 2.65 -10.42 -13.94
CA PHE A 42 2.68 -9.42 -15.00
C PHE A 42 1.65 -9.69 -16.10
N TYR A 43 1.51 -10.94 -16.55
CA TYR A 43 0.49 -11.29 -17.54
C TYR A 43 -0.94 -11.03 -17.03
N GLU A 44 -1.26 -11.51 -15.83
CA GLU A 44 -2.59 -11.35 -15.24
C GLU A 44 -2.92 -9.88 -14.94
N SER A 45 -1.95 -9.13 -14.40
CA SER A 45 -2.12 -7.70 -14.12
C SER A 45 -2.31 -6.92 -15.41
N THR A 46 -1.55 -7.22 -16.47
CA THR A 46 -1.68 -6.53 -17.76
C THR A 46 -3.04 -6.75 -18.39
N GLU A 47 -3.55 -7.97 -18.46
CA GLU A 47 -4.90 -8.20 -19.01
C GLU A 47 -5.98 -7.57 -18.10
N THR A 48 -5.79 -7.61 -16.78
CA THR A 48 -6.69 -6.96 -15.83
C THR A 48 -6.69 -5.43 -16.01
N LEU A 49 -5.55 -4.82 -16.33
CA LEU A 49 -5.46 -3.41 -16.69
C LEU A 49 -6.13 -3.10 -18.03
N ILE A 50 -5.87 -3.90 -19.07
CA ILE A 50 -6.44 -3.72 -20.41
C ILE A 50 -7.97 -3.74 -20.32
N HIS A 51 -8.54 -4.76 -19.68
CA HIS A 51 -9.98 -4.89 -19.51
C HIS A 51 -10.54 -3.88 -18.50
N GLY A 52 -9.87 -3.72 -17.36
CA GLY A 52 -10.34 -2.86 -16.27
C GLY A 52 -10.38 -1.38 -16.65
N LEU A 53 -9.44 -0.92 -17.48
CA LEU A 53 -9.38 0.47 -17.95
C LEU A 53 -10.04 0.67 -19.32
N GLY A 54 -10.40 -0.40 -20.03
CA GLY A 54 -10.98 -0.32 -21.37
C GLY A 54 -10.00 0.26 -22.39
N LEU A 55 -8.76 -0.23 -22.39
CA LEU A 55 -7.71 0.32 -23.24
C LEU A 55 -8.00 0.05 -24.73
N PRO A 56 -7.74 1.02 -25.63
CA PRO A 56 -7.83 0.79 -27.06
C PRO A 56 -6.74 -0.20 -27.51
N ALA A 57 -6.95 -0.84 -28.67
CA ALA A 57 -6.14 -1.96 -29.13
C ALA A 57 -4.64 -1.62 -29.23
N ASP A 58 -4.30 -0.42 -29.74
CA ASP A 58 -2.93 0.06 -29.85
C ASP A 58 -2.23 0.14 -28.48
N LYS A 59 -2.88 0.72 -27.47
CA LYS A 59 -2.32 0.80 -26.10
C LYS A 59 -2.27 -0.58 -25.44
N ALA A 60 -3.26 -1.44 -25.70
CA ALA A 60 -3.28 -2.80 -25.18
C ALA A 60 -2.11 -3.62 -25.72
N ASP A 61 -1.84 -3.54 -27.02
CA ASP A 61 -0.76 -4.27 -27.66
C ASP A 61 0.62 -3.78 -27.20
N THR A 62 0.81 -2.46 -27.06
CA THR A 62 2.04 -1.91 -26.47
C THR A 62 2.26 -2.39 -25.03
N LEU A 63 1.20 -2.43 -24.21
CA LEU A 63 1.30 -2.90 -22.82
C LEU A 63 1.60 -4.41 -22.74
N ARG A 64 1.07 -5.22 -23.67
CA ARG A 64 1.44 -6.64 -23.81
C ARG A 64 2.90 -6.79 -24.22
N GLY A 65 3.38 -6.01 -25.19
CA GLY A 65 4.79 -6.01 -25.59
C GLY A 65 5.73 -5.64 -24.44
N PHE A 66 5.35 -4.65 -23.63
CA PHE A 66 6.05 -4.31 -22.39
C PHE A 66 6.12 -5.51 -21.42
N THR A 67 5.00 -6.22 -21.26
CA THR A 67 4.86 -7.39 -20.38
C THR A 67 5.73 -8.55 -20.85
N GLU A 68 5.73 -8.84 -22.16
CA GLU A 68 6.61 -9.86 -22.75
C GLU A 68 8.08 -9.53 -22.50
N THR A 69 8.45 -8.25 -22.55
CA THR A 69 9.81 -7.82 -22.23
C THR A 69 10.18 -8.12 -20.78
N LEU A 70 9.29 -7.83 -19.83
CA LEU A 70 9.51 -8.17 -18.41
C LEU A 70 9.65 -9.68 -18.19
N ALA A 71 8.80 -10.47 -18.83
CA ALA A 71 8.85 -11.93 -18.77
C ALA A 71 10.17 -12.48 -19.34
N SER A 72 10.61 -11.94 -20.49
CA SER A 72 11.89 -12.31 -21.12
C SER A 72 13.09 -11.99 -20.23
N LEU A 73 13.07 -10.86 -19.51
CA LEU A 73 14.11 -10.53 -18.53
C LEU A 73 14.18 -11.55 -17.40
N LEU A 74 13.05 -12.04 -16.91
CA LEU A 74 13.01 -13.10 -15.90
C LEU A 74 13.58 -14.42 -16.46
N ASP A 75 13.24 -14.77 -17.70
CA ASP A 75 13.77 -15.97 -18.37
C ASP A 75 15.29 -15.89 -18.60
N MET A 76 15.82 -14.71 -18.89
CA MET A 76 17.27 -14.48 -18.99
C MET A 76 17.97 -14.52 -17.62
N ALA A 77 17.32 -14.01 -16.57
CA ALA A 77 17.87 -13.97 -15.21
C ALA A 77 17.92 -15.35 -14.54
N TYR A 78 16.89 -16.19 -14.76
CA TYR A 78 16.73 -17.49 -14.13
C TYR A 78 17.97 -18.40 -14.22
N PRO A 79 18.48 -18.78 -15.40
CA PRO A 79 19.59 -19.71 -15.51
C PRO A 79 20.88 -19.16 -14.88
N GLN A 80 21.06 -17.83 -14.92
CA GLN A 80 22.21 -17.19 -14.30
C GLN A 80 22.14 -17.24 -12.77
N ALA A 81 20.96 -16.97 -12.19
CA ALA A 81 20.75 -17.05 -10.75
C ALA A 81 20.88 -18.49 -10.25
N GLU A 82 20.27 -19.45 -10.94
CA GLU A 82 20.30 -20.87 -10.61
C GLU A 82 21.74 -21.41 -10.60
N THR A 83 22.49 -21.20 -11.70
CA THR A 83 23.88 -21.65 -11.81
C THR A 83 24.75 -21.06 -10.71
N LYS A 84 24.59 -19.77 -10.42
CA LYS A 84 25.37 -19.10 -9.36
C LYS A 84 25.01 -19.60 -7.97
N LEU A 85 23.73 -19.84 -7.67
CA LEU A 85 23.29 -20.38 -6.39
C LEU A 85 23.83 -21.80 -6.16
N GLN A 86 23.75 -22.68 -7.16
CA GLN A 86 24.29 -24.04 -7.06
C GLN A 86 25.80 -24.04 -6.80
N LYS A 87 26.55 -23.21 -7.53
CA LYS A 87 28.00 -23.05 -7.31
C LYS A 87 28.32 -22.47 -5.94
N LEU A 88 27.54 -21.49 -5.48
CA LEU A 88 27.70 -20.90 -4.15
C LEU A 88 27.47 -21.93 -3.04
N LEU A 89 26.40 -22.70 -3.12
CA LEU A 89 26.06 -23.74 -2.15
C LEU A 89 27.17 -24.78 -2.03
N LYS A 90 27.63 -25.30 -3.17
CA LYS A 90 28.75 -26.25 -3.22
C LYS A 90 30.03 -25.65 -2.62
N ALA A 91 30.32 -24.38 -2.90
CA ALA A 91 31.50 -23.72 -2.35
C ALA A 91 31.40 -23.51 -0.83
N LEU A 92 30.22 -23.14 -0.32
CA LEU A 92 29.98 -22.97 1.12
C LEU A 92 30.08 -24.31 1.87
N GLU A 93 29.53 -25.40 1.32
CA GLU A 93 29.62 -26.74 1.91
C GLU A 93 31.06 -27.24 2.04
N ASN A 94 31.90 -26.95 1.05
CA ASN A 94 33.30 -27.36 1.03
C ASN A 94 34.22 -26.35 1.72
N SER A 95 33.70 -25.25 2.28
CA SER A 95 34.50 -24.13 2.81
C SER A 95 35.46 -23.50 1.78
N ASN A 96 35.16 -23.63 0.48
CA ASN A 96 35.94 -23.11 -0.64
C ASN A 96 35.42 -21.72 -1.06
N VAL A 97 35.35 -20.80 -0.09
CA VAL A 97 34.92 -19.43 -0.31
C VAL A 97 35.97 -18.46 0.22
N LYS A 98 36.18 -17.38 -0.53
CA LYS A 98 37.00 -16.24 -0.12
C LYS A 98 36.09 -15.10 0.33
N VAL A 99 36.39 -14.50 1.47
CA VAL A 99 35.67 -13.34 2.00
C VAL A 99 36.62 -12.14 2.01
N GLU A 100 36.28 -11.09 1.27
CA GLU A 100 37.13 -9.90 1.14
C GLU A 100 36.31 -8.61 1.29
N LEU A 101 36.98 -7.50 1.61
CA LEU A 101 36.34 -6.19 1.58
C LEU A 101 36.09 -5.74 0.14
N GLY A 102 34.89 -5.23 -0.11
CA GLY A 102 34.52 -4.68 -1.40
C GLY A 102 35.38 -3.44 -1.74
N PRO A 103 35.86 -3.30 -2.99
CA PRO A 103 36.85 -2.29 -3.37
C PRO A 103 36.36 -0.84 -3.26
N ARG A 104 35.05 -0.62 -3.21
CA ARG A 104 34.42 0.71 -3.20
C ARG A 104 33.72 1.08 -1.89
N ALA A 105 33.59 0.16 -0.95
CA ALA A 105 32.78 0.38 0.24
C ALA A 105 33.41 -0.26 1.48
N LYS A 106 33.85 0.57 2.43
CA LYS A 106 34.45 0.15 3.72
C LYS A 106 33.54 -0.72 4.63
N LYS A 107 32.32 -1.06 4.18
CA LYS A 107 31.29 -1.79 4.94
C LYS A 107 30.56 -2.87 4.14
N THR A 108 31.10 -3.28 2.99
CA THR A 108 30.55 -4.38 2.20
C THR A 108 31.60 -5.49 2.11
N LEU A 109 31.22 -6.72 2.43
CA LEU A 109 32.03 -7.90 2.20
C LEU A 109 31.60 -8.56 0.89
N HIS A 110 32.57 -9.10 0.16
CA HIS A 110 32.36 -9.91 -1.03
C HIS A 110 32.68 -11.35 -0.66
N VAL A 111 31.68 -12.23 -0.78
CA VAL A 111 31.85 -13.68 -0.66
C VAL A 111 31.99 -14.26 -2.05
N MET A 112 33.14 -14.83 -2.35
CA MET A 112 33.52 -15.33 -3.67
C MET A 112 33.74 -16.84 -3.61
N PRO A 113 32.95 -17.65 -4.31
CA PRO A 113 33.30 -19.05 -4.54
C PRO A 113 34.67 -19.15 -5.23
N GLU A 114 35.50 -20.10 -4.79
CA GLU A 114 36.82 -20.31 -5.39
C GLU A 114 36.72 -20.62 -6.89
N GLY A 115 37.61 -20.01 -7.70
CA GLY A 115 37.62 -20.16 -9.16
C GLY A 115 36.57 -19.31 -9.91
N GLU A 116 35.65 -18.64 -9.20
CA GLU A 116 34.64 -17.79 -9.82
C GLU A 116 35.04 -16.30 -9.83
N ARG A 117 34.61 -15.58 -10.87
CA ARG A 117 34.88 -14.13 -11.05
C ARG A 117 33.74 -13.22 -10.59
N TRP A 118 32.77 -13.77 -9.87
CA TRP A 118 31.63 -13.06 -9.31
C TRP A 118 31.57 -13.26 -7.79
N TYR A 119 30.75 -12.46 -7.11
CA TYR A 119 30.64 -12.46 -5.66
C TYR A 119 29.20 -12.28 -5.21
N VAL A 120 28.91 -12.68 -3.97
CA VAL A 120 27.74 -12.20 -3.22
C VAL A 120 28.16 -10.99 -2.39
N SER A 121 27.42 -9.89 -2.50
CA SER A 121 27.62 -8.73 -1.63
C SER A 121 26.94 -8.99 -0.29
N ALA A 122 27.66 -8.81 0.81
CA ALA A 122 27.14 -8.91 2.16
C ALA A 122 27.32 -7.58 2.91
N GLN A 123 26.23 -7.03 3.45
CA GLN A 123 26.24 -5.81 4.26
C GLN A 123 25.52 -6.04 5.58
N LEU A 124 26.18 -5.75 6.70
CA LEU A 124 25.57 -5.83 8.02
C LEU A 124 24.80 -4.52 8.31
N ARG A 125 23.49 -4.62 8.54
CA ARG A 125 22.65 -3.48 8.97
C ARG A 125 21.86 -3.84 10.21
N ARG A 126 22.00 -3.04 11.28
CA ARG A 126 21.22 -3.18 12.53
C ARG A 126 21.13 -4.63 13.06
N LYS A 127 22.24 -5.38 12.95
CA LYS A 127 22.42 -6.81 13.31
C LYS A 127 21.88 -7.86 12.34
N THR A 128 21.52 -7.50 11.11
CA THR A 128 21.08 -8.46 10.09
C THR A 128 21.92 -8.33 8.83
N TRP A 129 22.32 -9.46 8.25
CA TRP A 129 23.02 -9.46 6.97
C TRP A 129 22.05 -9.23 5.82
N LEU A 130 22.47 -8.40 4.87
CA LEU A 130 21.81 -8.19 3.59
C LEU A 130 22.71 -8.77 2.50
N PHE A 131 22.20 -9.78 1.81
CA PHE A 131 22.92 -10.49 0.76
C PHE A 131 22.34 -10.19 -0.61
N LYS A 132 23.20 -9.88 -1.57
CA LYS A 132 22.82 -9.65 -2.96
C LYS A 132 23.71 -10.46 -3.88
N LEU A 133 23.09 -11.30 -4.68
CA LEU A 133 23.72 -12.03 -5.78
C LEU A 133 23.55 -11.21 -7.07
N PRO A 134 24.60 -10.59 -7.62
CA PRO A 134 24.52 -9.75 -8.80
C PRO A 134 24.07 -10.55 -10.03
N ILE A 135 23.22 -9.93 -10.85
CA ILE A 135 22.82 -10.42 -12.16
C ILE A 135 23.38 -9.48 -13.21
N TYR A 136 24.08 -10.05 -14.20
CA TYR A 136 24.80 -9.28 -15.22
C TYR A 136 24.11 -9.39 -16.57
N ARG A 137 24.04 -8.25 -17.27
CA ARG A 137 23.61 -8.13 -18.67
C ARG A 137 22.18 -8.63 -18.94
N VAL A 138 21.30 -8.56 -17.94
CA VAL A 138 19.87 -8.84 -18.11
C VAL A 138 19.13 -7.51 -18.16
N SER A 139 19.00 -6.96 -19.37
CA SER A 139 18.41 -5.65 -19.60
C SER A 139 17.79 -5.55 -20.99
N ALA A 140 16.70 -4.80 -21.12
CA ALA A 140 16.01 -4.54 -22.38
C ALA A 140 15.39 -3.14 -22.36
N ASP A 141 15.08 -2.63 -23.54
CA ASP A 141 14.26 -1.43 -23.70
C ASP A 141 12.84 -1.84 -24.09
N ALA A 142 11.85 -1.17 -23.52
CA ALA A 142 10.44 -1.37 -23.87
C ALA A 142 9.65 -0.06 -23.74
N GLU A 143 8.62 0.07 -24.56
CA GLU A 143 7.69 1.18 -24.48
C GLU A 143 6.53 0.84 -23.54
N PHE A 144 6.17 1.77 -22.64
CA PHE A 144 4.99 1.70 -21.81
C PHE A 144 3.97 2.76 -22.27
N PRO A 145 2.72 2.38 -22.57
CA PRO A 145 1.76 3.33 -23.12
C PRO A 145 1.22 4.30 -22.06
N GLU A 146 0.76 5.47 -22.49
CA GLU A 146 0.01 6.37 -21.62
C GLU A 146 -1.40 5.81 -21.39
N ILE A 147 -1.65 5.15 -20.25
CA ILE A 147 -2.92 4.43 -20.02
C ILE A 147 -3.97 5.18 -19.20
N LEU A 148 -3.62 6.27 -18.53
CA LEU A 148 -4.54 7.02 -17.65
C LEU A 148 -4.89 8.43 -18.16
N ASN A 149 -4.23 8.94 -19.20
CA ASN A 149 -4.40 10.30 -19.72
C ASN A 149 -4.39 11.36 -18.59
N LEU A 150 -3.40 11.28 -17.70
CA LEU A 150 -3.31 12.16 -16.53
C LEU A 150 -3.12 13.61 -16.98
N SER A 151 -3.75 14.56 -16.28
CA SER A 151 -3.46 15.97 -16.50
C SER A 151 -1.98 16.26 -16.18
N SER A 152 -1.39 17.26 -16.83
CA SER A 152 0.00 17.64 -16.55
C SER A 152 0.22 17.99 -15.07
N GLN A 153 -0.81 18.52 -14.40
CA GLN A 153 -0.75 18.86 -12.98
C GLN A 153 -0.77 17.60 -12.09
N ASP A 154 -1.65 16.64 -12.36
CA ASP A 154 -1.71 15.39 -11.60
C ASP A 154 -0.42 14.59 -11.77
N LEU A 155 0.08 14.53 -13.01
CA LEU A 155 1.34 13.87 -13.34
C LEU A 155 2.52 14.53 -12.63
N TYR A 156 2.56 15.87 -12.58
CA TYR A 156 3.58 16.63 -11.86
C TYR A 156 3.65 16.23 -10.38
N TYR A 157 2.51 16.15 -9.69
CA TYR A 157 2.49 15.76 -8.27
C TYR A 157 2.87 14.29 -8.06
N LEU A 158 2.41 13.37 -8.92
CA LEU A 158 2.81 11.96 -8.85
C LEU A 158 4.33 11.80 -9.04
N GLN A 159 4.90 12.48 -10.04
CA GLN A 159 6.34 12.47 -10.30
C GLN A 159 7.13 13.07 -9.12
N ALA A 160 6.64 14.15 -8.50
CA ALA A 160 7.23 14.70 -7.28
C ALA A 160 7.24 13.68 -6.12
N GLY A 161 6.15 12.95 -5.92
CA GLY A 161 6.03 11.95 -4.86
C GLY A 161 6.95 10.73 -5.08
N TRP A 162 7.06 10.24 -6.31
CA TRP A 162 8.04 9.20 -6.64
C TRP A 162 9.46 9.70 -6.39
N ARG A 163 9.78 10.92 -6.82
CA ARG A 163 11.09 11.54 -6.58
C ARG A 163 11.41 11.78 -5.11
N ALA A 164 10.40 12.13 -4.32
CA ALA A 164 10.50 12.28 -2.88
C ALA A 164 10.90 10.98 -2.15
N SER A 165 10.59 9.82 -2.77
CA SER A 165 10.79 8.47 -2.23
C SER A 165 11.94 7.70 -2.91
N ASP A 166 11.63 6.60 -3.60
CA ASP A 166 12.57 5.63 -4.17
C ASP A 166 13.14 6.04 -5.54
N GLU A 167 12.55 7.03 -6.21
CA GLU A 167 13.07 7.49 -7.50
C GLU A 167 14.35 8.32 -7.32
N SER A 168 15.35 7.89 -8.07
CA SER A 168 16.68 8.46 -8.19
C SER A 168 16.86 9.14 -9.55
N CYS A 169 18.04 9.74 -9.73
CA CYS A 169 18.45 10.39 -10.96
C CYS A 169 19.70 9.66 -11.47
N ASP A 170 19.69 9.24 -12.72
CA ASP A 170 20.85 8.67 -13.41
C ASP A 170 21.03 9.41 -14.73
N GLN A 171 22.13 10.14 -14.90
CA GLN A 171 22.38 10.95 -16.12
C GLN A 171 21.20 11.90 -16.49
N ASN A 172 20.59 12.54 -15.49
CA ASN A 172 19.37 13.38 -15.62
C ASN A 172 18.09 12.63 -16.00
N GLU A 173 18.09 11.31 -16.01
CA GLU A 173 16.90 10.49 -16.25
C GLU A 173 16.29 9.99 -14.93
N PRO A 174 14.96 9.96 -14.79
CA PRO A 174 14.28 9.33 -13.67
C PRO A 174 14.54 7.83 -13.63
N ARG A 175 14.99 7.33 -12.48
CA ARG A 175 15.34 5.93 -12.28
C ARG A 175 14.79 5.39 -10.98
N MET A 176 14.03 4.29 -11.02
CA MET A 176 13.52 3.61 -9.82
C MET A 176 14.14 2.22 -9.68
N GLY A 177 14.51 1.86 -8.45
CA GLY A 177 14.82 0.48 -8.06
C GLY A 177 13.72 -0.07 -7.17
N THR A 178 13.25 -1.29 -7.43
CA THR A 178 12.22 -1.94 -6.60
C THR A 178 12.39 -3.46 -6.58
N THR A 179 11.81 -4.11 -5.58
CA THR A 179 11.63 -5.57 -5.54
C THR A 179 10.17 -5.99 -5.71
N GLN A 180 9.27 -5.02 -5.92
CA GLN A 180 7.82 -5.23 -5.97
C GLN A 180 7.34 -5.09 -7.42
N PRO A 181 6.84 -6.17 -8.04
CA PRO A 181 6.34 -6.13 -9.42
C PRO A 181 5.27 -5.06 -9.65
N TRP A 182 4.32 -4.87 -8.72
CA TRP A 182 3.29 -3.84 -8.86
C TRP A 182 3.86 -2.41 -8.92
N GLN A 183 5.00 -2.13 -8.28
CA GLN A 183 5.64 -0.82 -8.33
C GLN A 183 6.22 -0.55 -9.73
N VAL A 184 6.69 -1.58 -10.45
CA VAL A 184 7.17 -1.46 -11.84
C VAL A 184 6.08 -0.82 -12.70
N LEU A 185 4.87 -1.37 -12.65
CA LEU A 185 3.71 -0.89 -13.41
C LEU A 185 3.21 0.47 -12.89
N ALA A 186 3.07 0.63 -11.57
CA ALA A 186 2.58 1.89 -10.98
C ALA A 186 3.51 3.09 -11.24
N TRP A 187 4.81 2.87 -11.25
CA TRP A 187 5.79 3.91 -11.59
C TRP A 187 5.84 4.20 -13.09
N ALA A 188 5.75 3.16 -13.94
CA ALA A 188 5.72 3.31 -15.39
C ALA A 188 4.55 4.18 -15.86
N VAL A 189 3.40 4.15 -15.16
CA VAL A 189 2.28 5.08 -15.44
C VAL A 189 2.66 6.55 -15.23
N ALA A 190 3.49 6.87 -14.24
CA ALA A 190 3.94 8.24 -13.99
C ALA A 190 5.14 8.65 -14.87
N ARG A 191 5.78 7.69 -15.55
CA ARG A 191 7.00 7.86 -16.35
C ARG A 191 6.88 7.10 -17.69
N TYR A 192 5.71 7.16 -18.33
CA TYR A 192 5.37 6.38 -19.52
C TYR A 192 6.25 6.74 -20.73
N GLY A 193 6.15 5.97 -21.80
CA GLY A 193 7.01 6.05 -22.97
C GLY A 193 8.14 5.04 -22.89
N TYR A 194 9.33 5.41 -23.36
CA TYR A 194 10.45 4.49 -23.52
C TYR A 194 11.20 4.26 -22.20
N LEU A 195 11.32 2.99 -21.78
CA LEU A 195 11.88 2.58 -20.50
C LEU A 195 13.02 1.57 -20.71
N ARG A 196 14.19 1.84 -20.10
CA ARG A 196 15.26 0.85 -19.94
C ARG A 196 15.00 0.05 -18.67
N ILE A 197 14.81 -1.25 -18.80
CA ILE A 197 14.51 -2.15 -17.68
C ILE A 197 15.65 -3.16 -17.52
N TYR A 198 16.03 -3.47 -16.28
CA TYR A 198 16.99 -4.53 -16.00
C TYR A 198 16.83 -5.15 -14.63
N LEU A 199 17.29 -6.40 -14.54
CA LEU A 199 17.40 -7.15 -13.30
C LEU A 199 18.84 -7.08 -12.79
N SER A 200 19.03 -6.37 -11.68
CA SER A 200 20.36 -6.02 -11.17
C SER A 200 20.94 -7.07 -10.21
N SER A 201 20.08 -7.76 -9.45
CA SER A 201 20.48 -8.78 -8.50
C SER A 201 19.31 -9.63 -8.03
N LEU A 202 19.61 -10.81 -7.50
CA LEU A 202 18.74 -11.58 -6.61
C LEU A 202 19.11 -11.27 -5.15
N ASN A 203 18.16 -10.76 -4.37
CA ASN A 203 18.34 -10.53 -2.94
C ASN A 203 18.05 -11.83 -2.19
N LEU A 204 19.00 -12.29 -1.37
CA LEU A 204 18.83 -13.48 -0.53
C LEU A 204 18.31 -13.02 0.83
N ASN A 205 16.97 -12.94 0.95
CA ASN A 205 16.31 -12.51 2.18
C ASN A 205 16.10 -13.70 3.14
N MET A 206 15.63 -13.40 4.35
CA MET A 206 15.34 -14.43 5.38
C MET A 206 14.07 -15.23 5.08
N THR A 207 13.09 -14.64 4.40
CA THR A 207 11.76 -15.24 4.19
C THR A 207 11.53 -15.69 2.77
N GLU A 208 11.87 -14.87 1.78
CA GLU A 208 11.69 -15.17 0.36
C GLU A 208 12.71 -14.41 -0.49
N PRO A 209 13.36 -15.05 -1.47
CA PRO A 209 14.22 -14.34 -2.41
C PRO A 209 13.44 -13.31 -3.22
N THR A 210 14.10 -12.23 -3.64
CA THR A 210 13.44 -11.22 -4.50
C THR A 210 14.38 -10.73 -5.58
N PHE A 211 13.87 -10.51 -6.77
CA PHE A 211 14.60 -9.81 -7.82
C PHE A 211 14.61 -8.29 -7.56
N ALA A 212 15.75 -7.66 -7.81
CA ALA A 212 15.89 -6.21 -7.79
C ALA A 212 15.73 -5.65 -9.21
N TRP A 213 14.51 -5.21 -9.51
CA TRP A 213 14.17 -4.47 -10.72
C TRP A 213 14.79 -3.08 -10.67
N THR A 214 15.28 -2.65 -11.82
CA THR A 214 15.64 -1.25 -12.06
C THR A 214 15.06 -0.81 -13.37
N ILE A 215 14.44 0.36 -13.34
CA ILE A 215 13.78 0.96 -14.50
C ILE A 215 14.27 2.41 -14.60
N THR A 216 14.69 2.80 -15.79
CA THR A 216 15.08 4.18 -16.11
C THR A 216 14.20 4.67 -17.24
N SER A 217 13.61 5.85 -17.08
CA SER A 217 12.77 6.46 -18.11
C SER A 217 13.62 7.28 -19.06
N LYS A 218 13.55 6.96 -20.35
CA LYS A 218 14.28 7.64 -21.43
C LYS A 218 13.45 8.74 -22.08
N SER A 219 12.13 8.70 -21.90
CA SER A 219 11.20 9.71 -22.44
C SER A 219 11.03 10.92 -21.52
N TRP A 220 11.60 10.90 -20.32
CA TRP A 220 11.42 11.95 -19.32
C TRP A 220 12.76 12.43 -18.80
N GLU A 221 12.88 13.75 -18.64
CA GLU A 221 13.96 14.34 -17.86
C GLU A 221 13.57 14.44 -16.38
N GLN A 222 14.54 14.22 -15.51
CA GLN A 222 14.36 14.35 -14.07
C GLN A 222 14.28 15.83 -13.68
N GLN A 223 13.06 16.30 -13.38
CA GLN A 223 12.78 17.67 -12.95
C GLN A 223 13.57 18.10 -11.71
N TRP A 224 13.97 17.15 -10.86
CA TRP A 224 14.74 17.41 -9.65
C TRP A 224 16.01 16.54 -9.58
N PRO A 225 17.05 16.81 -10.39
CA PRO A 225 18.15 15.88 -10.63
C PRO A 225 19.14 15.80 -9.46
N THR A 226 19.18 16.83 -8.59
CA THR A 226 20.16 16.94 -7.51
C THR A 226 19.61 16.44 -6.17
N ARG A 227 20.48 16.37 -5.15
CA ARG A 227 20.06 16.06 -3.77
C ARG A 227 19.16 17.15 -3.20
N GLU A 228 19.46 18.41 -3.50
CA GLU A 228 18.65 19.58 -3.16
C GLU A 228 17.31 19.54 -3.90
N GLY A 229 17.33 19.13 -5.18
CA GLY A 229 16.13 18.86 -5.95
C GLY A 229 15.23 17.82 -5.28
N LYS A 230 15.79 16.73 -4.71
CA LYS A 230 14.98 15.77 -3.95
C LYS A 230 14.22 16.42 -2.80
N LYS A 231 14.83 17.39 -2.10
CA LYS A 231 14.15 18.14 -1.02
C LYS A 231 13.03 19.03 -1.56
N GLN A 232 13.22 19.62 -2.75
CA GLN A 232 12.17 20.39 -3.42
C GLN A 232 11.02 19.48 -3.86
N ALA A 233 11.31 18.31 -4.42
CA ALA A 233 10.29 17.31 -4.77
C ALA A 233 9.48 16.89 -3.54
N GLN A 234 10.13 16.75 -2.37
CA GLN A 234 9.44 16.48 -1.10
C GLN A 234 8.49 17.62 -0.68
N GLN A 235 8.89 18.88 -0.87
CA GLN A 235 8.03 20.03 -0.61
C GLN A 235 6.82 20.04 -1.55
N VAL A 236 7.04 19.84 -2.85
CA VAL A 236 5.97 19.77 -3.86
C VAL A 236 5.02 18.60 -3.56
N ALA A 237 5.55 17.41 -3.29
CA ALA A 237 4.75 16.23 -2.99
C ALA A 237 3.86 16.44 -1.76
N SER A 238 4.34 17.17 -0.74
CA SER A 238 3.58 17.45 0.48
C SER A 238 2.40 18.41 0.29
N GLN A 239 2.35 19.13 -0.83
CA GLN A 239 1.28 20.09 -1.11
C GLN A 239 0.03 19.46 -1.74
N HIS A 240 0.10 18.18 -2.16
CA HIS A 240 -0.99 17.54 -2.88
C HIS A 240 -1.18 16.07 -2.49
N PRO A 241 -2.43 15.58 -2.35
CA PRO A 241 -2.69 14.18 -1.99
C PRO A 241 -2.05 13.16 -2.94
N LEU A 242 -1.98 13.44 -4.25
CA LEU A 242 -1.31 12.52 -5.21
C LEU A 242 0.21 12.42 -5.01
N GLY A 243 0.86 13.54 -4.64
CA GLY A 243 2.28 13.52 -4.30
C GLY A 243 2.53 12.73 -3.02
N MET A 244 1.68 12.92 -2.02
CA MET A 244 1.70 12.14 -0.78
C MET A 244 1.44 10.64 -1.02
N LEU A 245 0.54 10.30 -1.94
CA LEU A 245 0.29 8.92 -2.36
C LEU A 245 1.55 8.28 -2.94
N ALA A 246 2.13 8.86 -4.00
CA ALA A 246 3.31 8.29 -4.65
C ALA A 246 4.51 8.19 -3.69
N TRP A 247 4.68 9.18 -2.80
CA TRP A 247 5.70 9.10 -1.76
C TRP A 247 5.46 7.91 -0.82
N TYR A 248 4.23 7.72 -0.33
CA TYR A 248 3.89 6.57 0.49
C TYR A 248 4.06 5.23 -0.25
N LEU A 249 3.71 5.17 -1.55
CA LEU A 249 3.89 3.97 -2.35
C LEU A 249 5.36 3.53 -2.43
N GLY A 250 6.32 4.46 -2.47
CA GLY A 250 7.74 4.16 -2.36
C GLY A 250 8.20 3.86 -0.93
N ASP A 251 8.23 4.88 -0.07
CA ASP A 251 8.89 4.83 1.24
C ASP A 251 7.95 4.53 2.42
N GLY A 252 6.64 4.45 2.15
CA GLY A 252 5.61 4.26 3.18
C GLY A 252 5.65 2.90 3.86
N ARG A 253 5.23 2.88 5.12
CA ARG A 253 5.07 1.67 5.93
C ARG A 253 3.61 1.44 6.24
N ARG A 254 3.14 0.21 6.02
CA ARG A 254 1.79 -0.20 6.39
C ARG A 254 1.63 -0.08 7.91
N HIS A 255 0.60 0.64 8.34
CA HIS A 255 0.23 0.74 9.74
C HIS A 255 -1.30 0.66 9.89
N LYS A 256 -1.77 0.24 11.06
CA LYS A 256 -3.20 -0.02 11.29
C LYS A 256 -4.02 1.27 11.49
N TYR A 257 -3.37 2.34 11.92
CA TYR A 257 -4.07 3.54 12.40
C TYR A 257 -3.70 4.83 11.67
N ASP A 258 -2.52 4.90 11.05
CA ASP A 258 -1.93 6.15 10.54
C ASP A 258 -1.24 5.91 9.20
N LEU A 259 -1.15 6.96 8.38
CA LEU A 259 -0.29 6.95 7.22
C LEU A 259 1.15 7.22 7.69
N ARG A 260 2.07 6.29 7.44
CA ARG A 260 3.48 6.41 7.83
C ARG A 260 4.38 6.42 6.61
N TYR A 261 5.29 7.38 6.54
CA TYR A 261 6.36 7.44 5.55
C TYR A 261 7.61 8.07 6.16
N LYS A 262 8.73 7.93 5.46
CA LYS A 262 10.02 8.43 5.92
C LYS A 262 10.38 9.76 5.29
N ILE A 263 10.93 10.64 6.12
CA ILE A 263 11.68 11.81 5.67
C ILE A 263 13.10 11.67 6.21
N GLY A 264 14.05 11.33 5.34
CA GLY A 264 15.41 11.03 5.76
C GLY A 264 15.45 9.84 6.71
N ASN A 265 15.89 10.07 7.95
CA ASN A 265 15.96 9.02 8.99
C ASN A 265 14.76 9.03 9.95
N GLU A 266 13.82 9.97 9.79
CA GLU A 266 12.67 10.15 10.67
C GLU A 266 11.41 9.53 10.06
N GLU A 267 10.58 8.93 10.89
CA GLU A 267 9.23 8.50 10.52
C GLU A 267 8.25 9.64 10.80
N LYS A 268 7.46 10.00 9.79
CA LYS A 268 6.34 10.93 9.93
C LYS A 268 5.02 10.20 9.97
N TYR A 269 4.07 10.82 10.65
CA TYR A 269 2.72 10.34 10.88
C TYR A 269 1.77 11.38 10.37
N GLU A 270 0.91 11.00 9.43
CA GLU A 270 -0.11 11.89 8.91
C GLU A 270 -1.50 11.42 9.35
N PRO A 271 -2.43 12.37 9.56
CA PRO A 271 -3.76 12.07 10.05
C PRO A 271 -4.57 11.26 9.02
N LYS A 272 -5.60 10.57 9.50
CA LYS A 272 -6.52 9.78 8.66
C LYS A 272 -7.24 10.60 7.59
N ASP A 273 -7.43 11.88 7.83
CA ASP A 273 -8.06 12.79 6.86
C ASP A 273 -7.24 12.87 5.57
N LEU A 274 -5.90 12.91 5.68
CA LEU A 274 -5.03 12.85 4.50
C LEU A 274 -5.22 11.54 3.72
N ALA A 275 -5.43 10.41 4.41
CA ALA A 275 -5.73 9.15 3.73
C ALA A 275 -7.03 9.23 2.92
N GLN A 276 -8.07 9.91 3.44
CA GLN A 276 -9.33 10.14 2.70
C GLN A 276 -9.11 11.03 1.47
N GLN A 277 -8.38 12.13 1.63
CA GLN A 277 -8.03 13.02 0.52
C GLN A 277 -7.21 12.29 -0.56
N ILE A 278 -6.27 11.43 -0.15
CA ILE A 278 -5.49 10.56 -1.05
C ILE A 278 -6.42 9.65 -1.86
N LEU A 279 -7.37 8.97 -1.19
CA LEU A 279 -8.29 8.06 -1.89
C LEU A 279 -9.12 8.83 -2.92
N GLN A 280 -9.68 9.97 -2.53
CA GLN A 280 -10.51 10.79 -3.41
C GLN A 280 -9.73 11.24 -4.65
N ALA A 281 -8.56 11.85 -4.46
CA ALA A 281 -7.73 12.33 -5.57
C ALA A 281 -7.26 11.19 -6.48
N ALA A 282 -6.89 10.04 -5.91
CA ALA A 282 -6.45 8.89 -6.68
C ALA A 282 -7.58 8.31 -7.54
N TYR A 283 -8.80 8.19 -7.01
CA TYR A 283 -9.92 7.71 -7.82
C TYR A 283 -10.36 8.70 -8.89
N GLN A 284 -10.31 10.01 -8.61
CA GLN A 284 -10.60 11.05 -9.61
C GLN A 284 -9.67 11.02 -10.82
N THR A 285 -8.40 10.64 -10.61
CA THR A 285 -7.38 10.56 -11.68
C THR A 285 -7.26 9.17 -12.32
N GLY A 286 -8.04 8.19 -11.86
CA GLY A 286 -7.91 6.79 -12.29
C GLY A 286 -6.70 6.05 -11.69
N TYR A 287 -5.77 6.74 -11.02
CA TYR A 287 -4.60 6.11 -10.39
C TYR A 287 -5.00 5.16 -9.24
N GLY A 288 -6.08 5.47 -8.52
CA GLY A 288 -6.65 4.59 -7.48
C GLY A 288 -7.21 3.29 -8.08
N LYS A 289 -7.90 3.38 -9.22
CA LYS A 289 -8.40 2.21 -9.96
C LYS A 289 -7.25 1.36 -10.50
N LEU A 290 -6.19 1.99 -11.03
CA LEU A 290 -4.96 1.29 -11.40
C LEU A 290 -4.41 0.49 -10.21
N LEU A 291 -4.27 1.09 -9.03
CA LEU A 291 -3.72 0.42 -7.85
C LEU A 291 -4.61 -0.70 -7.30
N ASP A 292 -5.93 -0.62 -7.51
CA ASP A 292 -6.86 -1.71 -7.24
C ASP A 292 -6.59 -2.91 -8.17
N LEU A 293 -6.47 -2.66 -9.48
CA LEU A 293 -6.20 -3.67 -10.50
C LEU A 293 -4.82 -4.31 -10.35
N LEU A 294 -3.84 -3.56 -9.84
CA LEU A 294 -2.50 -4.06 -9.52
C LEU A 294 -2.40 -4.80 -8.18
N GLU A 295 -3.50 -4.86 -7.41
CA GLU A 295 -3.57 -5.48 -6.09
C GLU A 295 -2.50 -4.96 -5.10
N SER A 296 -2.21 -3.66 -5.14
CA SER A 296 -1.15 -3.09 -4.30
C SER A 296 -1.48 -3.24 -2.81
N GLU A 297 -0.62 -3.94 -2.07
CA GLU A 297 -0.78 -4.12 -0.63
C GLU A 297 -0.73 -2.80 0.16
N LYS A 298 0.08 -1.84 -0.33
CA LYS A 298 0.19 -0.50 0.27
C LYS A 298 -1.07 0.30 0.03
N TRP A 299 -1.63 0.23 -1.17
CA TRP A 299 -2.92 0.84 -1.48
C TRP A 299 -4.05 0.27 -0.62
N THR A 300 -4.09 -1.06 -0.48
CA THR A 300 -5.04 -1.74 0.42
C THR A 300 -4.90 -1.26 1.87
N ALA A 301 -3.68 -1.00 2.34
CA ALA A 301 -3.46 -0.44 3.67
C ALA A 301 -4.05 0.97 3.81
N ILE A 302 -3.88 1.86 2.82
CA ILE A 302 -4.51 3.20 2.82
C ILE A 302 -6.03 3.08 2.88
N LYS A 303 -6.64 2.22 2.05
CA LYS A 303 -8.10 1.99 2.08
C LYS A 303 -8.60 1.56 3.47
N ARG A 304 -7.80 0.80 4.22
CA ARG A 304 -8.12 0.36 5.59
C ARG A 304 -7.96 1.45 6.65
N LEU A 305 -7.24 2.53 6.36
CA LEU A 305 -7.10 3.68 7.26
C LEU A 305 -8.37 4.53 7.33
N GLN A 306 -9.29 4.35 6.38
CA GLN A 306 -10.58 5.01 6.43
C GLN A 306 -11.26 4.74 7.76
N PRO A 307 -11.90 5.76 8.36
CA PRO A 307 -12.75 5.54 9.51
C PRO A 307 -13.76 4.42 9.17
N LYS A 308 -13.64 3.27 9.83
CA LYS A 308 -14.65 2.19 9.71
C LYS A 308 -16.07 2.69 10.05
N GLN A 309 -16.16 3.82 10.72
CA GLN A 309 -17.37 4.51 11.08
C GLN A 309 -17.29 5.91 10.46
N HIS A 310 -18.04 6.14 9.38
CA HIS A 310 -18.73 7.42 9.22
C HIS A 310 -20.01 7.31 10.05
N PRO A 311 -19.98 7.55 11.37
CA PRO A 311 -21.18 7.50 12.19
C PRO A 311 -22.20 8.46 11.59
N VAL A 312 -23.40 7.96 11.38
CA VAL A 312 -24.52 8.79 10.94
C VAL A 312 -25.10 9.42 12.19
N TYR A 313 -25.33 10.72 12.19
CA TYR A 313 -25.78 11.44 13.38
C TYR A 313 -27.20 11.98 13.20
N ALA A 314 -27.91 12.13 14.32
CA ALA A 314 -29.14 12.90 14.43
C ALA A 314 -29.19 13.59 15.78
N THR A 315 -29.86 14.73 15.86
CA THR A 315 -30.01 15.51 17.08
C THR A 315 -31.41 15.33 17.66
N LEU A 316 -31.50 15.30 18.98
CA LEU A 316 -32.79 15.29 19.69
C LEU A 316 -32.64 16.02 21.01
N GLN A 317 -33.48 17.04 21.23
CA GLN A 317 -33.45 17.89 22.43
C GLN A 317 -32.04 18.46 22.74
N GLY A 318 -31.30 18.86 21.70
CA GLY A 318 -29.94 19.41 21.84
C GLY A 318 -28.83 18.38 22.07
N HIS A 319 -29.14 17.08 22.05
CA HIS A 319 -28.16 16.00 22.20
C HIS A 319 -27.92 15.27 20.88
N ILE A 320 -26.64 15.01 20.57
CA ILE A 320 -26.23 14.28 19.37
C ILE A 320 -26.30 12.78 19.64
N PHE A 321 -27.03 12.08 18.77
CA PHE A 321 -27.09 10.62 18.70
C PHE A 321 -26.30 10.12 17.51
N TRP A 322 -25.50 9.07 17.69
CA TRP A 322 -24.92 8.34 16.57
C TRP A 322 -25.71 7.04 16.32
N LEU A 323 -26.09 6.85 15.07
CA LEU A 323 -26.84 5.72 14.58
C LEU A 323 -25.88 4.61 14.13
N ASN A 324 -26.23 3.38 14.48
CA ASN A 324 -25.51 2.18 14.07
C ASN A 324 -26.50 1.14 13.56
N TYR A 325 -26.12 0.50 12.46
CA TYR A 325 -26.77 -0.70 11.98
C TYR A 325 -25.77 -1.86 12.04
N TYR A 326 -26.18 -2.96 12.68
CA TYR A 326 -25.38 -4.17 12.81
C TYR A 326 -25.91 -5.22 11.83
N ASP A 327 -25.22 -5.41 10.71
CA ASP A 327 -25.66 -6.29 9.60
C ASP A 327 -25.84 -7.76 10.04
N ASP A 328 -24.95 -8.26 10.90
CA ASP A 328 -24.96 -9.63 11.42
C ASP A 328 -26.20 -9.94 12.28
N LYS A 329 -26.63 -8.94 13.06
CA LYS A 329 -27.77 -9.07 13.99
C LYS A 329 -29.05 -8.45 13.45
N GLN A 330 -28.97 -7.74 12.33
CA GLN A 330 -30.05 -6.95 11.76
C GLN A 330 -30.63 -5.93 12.76
N VAL A 331 -29.76 -5.33 13.60
CA VAL A 331 -30.19 -4.43 14.69
C VAL A 331 -29.84 -2.98 14.38
N LEU A 332 -30.86 -2.12 14.42
CA LEU A 332 -30.73 -0.65 14.39
C LEU A 332 -30.70 -0.08 15.82
N GLN A 333 -29.75 0.81 16.09
CA GLN A 333 -29.61 1.48 17.40
C GLN A 333 -29.12 2.92 17.23
N ALA A 334 -29.53 3.80 18.13
CA ALA A 334 -29.01 5.15 18.25
C ALA A 334 -28.49 5.34 19.68
N ARG A 335 -27.34 5.99 19.82
CA ARG A 335 -26.67 6.16 21.11
C ARG A 335 -26.24 7.60 21.34
N ALA A 336 -26.40 8.08 22.56
CA ALA A 336 -25.85 9.36 23.03
C ALA A 336 -24.99 9.12 24.28
N LEU A 337 -23.89 9.86 24.39
CA LEU A 337 -22.88 9.70 25.43
C LEU A 337 -22.98 10.84 26.45
N PHE A 338 -22.96 10.49 27.73
CA PHE A 338 -23.04 11.44 28.84
C PHE A 338 -21.92 11.18 29.84
N LYS A 339 -21.30 12.24 30.33
CA LYS A 339 -20.38 12.17 31.50
C LYS A 339 -21.15 12.13 32.82
N ASP A 340 -22.28 12.83 32.87
CA ASP A 340 -23.11 12.94 34.06
C ASP A 340 -24.34 12.00 33.92
N PRO A 341 -24.51 11.02 34.82
CA PRO A 341 -25.66 10.12 34.79
C PRO A 341 -26.99 10.87 34.93
N ALA A 342 -27.04 11.98 35.66
CA ALA A 342 -28.28 12.73 35.86
C ALA A 342 -28.79 13.34 34.54
N GLN A 343 -27.89 13.75 33.63
CA GLN A 343 -28.26 14.20 32.29
C GLN A 343 -28.85 13.07 31.45
N ALA A 344 -28.23 11.88 31.47
CA ALA A 344 -28.76 10.71 30.75
C ALA A 344 -30.16 10.34 31.26
N HIS A 345 -30.38 10.32 32.58
CA HIS A 345 -31.69 10.00 33.16
C HIS A 345 -32.75 11.07 32.86
N ARG A 346 -32.38 12.36 32.88
CA ARG A 346 -33.29 13.45 32.48
C ARG A 346 -33.76 13.30 31.04
N LEU A 347 -32.83 13.06 30.11
CA LEU A 347 -33.18 12.84 28.71
C LEU A 347 -34.03 11.58 28.55
N ALA A 348 -33.67 10.46 29.20
CA ALA A 348 -34.47 9.23 29.13
C ALA A 348 -35.91 9.43 29.63
N LYS A 349 -36.10 10.23 30.69
CA LYS A 349 -37.44 10.58 31.19
C LYS A 349 -38.22 11.43 30.19
N ALA A 350 -37.59 12.47 29.63
CA ALA A 350 -38.22 13.32 28.61
C ALA A 350 -38.60 12.53 27.34
N LEU A 351 -37.80 11.54 26.95
CA LEU A 351 -38.13 10.63 25.85
C LEU A 351 -39.32 9.73 26.20
N ALA A 352 -39.37 9.19 27.43
CA ALA A 352 -40.47 8.34 27.87
C ALA A 352 -41.82 9.08 27.90
N GLU A 353 -41.82 10.36 28.26
CA GLU A 353 -43.00 11.24 28.21
C GLU A 353 -43.54 11.41 26.77
N ASN A 354 -42.69 11.23 25.76
CA ASN A 354 -43.06 11.23 24.34
C ASN A 354 -43.21 9.80 23.76
N GLY A 355 -43.37 8.80 24.62
CA GLY A 355 -43.59 7.40 24.21
C GLY A 355 -42.35 6.70 23.63
N ILE A 356 -41.15 7.25 23.82
CA ILE A 356 -39.87 6.73 23.33
C ILE A 356 -39.11 6.11 24.50
N GLN A 357 -38.91 4.80 24.45
CA GLN A 357 -38.14 4.11 25.49
C GLN A 357 -36.64 4.10 25.18
N ALA A 358 -35.83 4.47 26.17
CA ALA A 358 -34.38 4.43 26.10
C ALA A 358 -33.78 3.61 27.25
N ARG A 359 -32.65 2.94 26.99
CA ARG A 359 -31.88 2.19 27.99
C ARG A 359 -30.60 2.94 28.32
N ILE A 360 -30.24 3.00 29.60
CA ILE A 360 -28.99 3.61 30.04
C ILE A 360 -28.02 2.51 30.49
N ASN A 361 -26.82 2.49 29.91
CA ASN A 361 -25.74 1.59 30.28
C ASN A 361 -24.52 2.41 30.72
N THR A 362 -23.77 1.92 31.71
CA THR A 362 -22.53 2.57 32.17
C THR A 362 -21.33 1.80 31.65
N TRP A 363 -20.38 2.50 31.03
CA TRP A 363 -19.11 1.94 30.59
C TRP A 363 -18.07 1.94 31.71
N LYS A 364 -17.07 1.04 31.61
CA LYS A 364 -15.93 0.97 32.56
C LYS A 364 -15.13 2.28 32.67
N THR A 365 -15.25 3.16 31.69
CA THR A 365 -14.60 4.47 31.63
C THR A 365 -15.35 5.59 32.35
N GLY A 366 -16.48 5.29 33.01
CA GLY A 366 -17.30 6.26 33.74
C GLY A 366 -18.29 7.05 32.88
N TYR A 367 -18.40 6.74 31.59
CA TYR A 367 -19.42 7.34 30.72
C TYR A 367 -20.73 6.55 30.76
N HIS A 368 -21.84 7.27 30.65
CA HIS A 368 -23.19 6.73 30.56
C HIS A 368 -23.71 6.84 29.13
N ILE A 369 -24.22 5.75 28.58
CA ILE A 369 -24.76 5.70 27.23
C ILE A 369 -26.26 5.51 27.31
N LEU A 370 -26.97 6.48 26.74
CA LEU A 370 -28.39 6.35 26.46
C LEU A 370 -28.55 5.72 25.08
N GLN A 371 -29.28 4.61 25.01
CA GLN A 371 -29.49 3.82 23.81
C GLN A 371 -30.98 3.74 23.47
N ILE A 372 -31.31 4.08 22.23
CA ILE A 372 -32.64 3.97 21.63
C ILE A 372 -32.64 2.77 20.67
N THR A 373 -33.71 1.97 20.71
CA THR A 373 -33.90 0.78 19.87
C THR A 373 -34.49 1.14 18.51
N GLY A 374 -34.34 0.24 17.52
CA GLY A 374 -34.86 0.42 16.16
C GLY A 374 -36.33 0.87 16.08
N GLN A 375 -37.24 0.25 16.84
CA GLN A 375 -38.66 0.65 16.85
C GLN A 375 -38.88 2.09 17.30
N ASN A 376 -38.15 2.52 18.33
CA ASN A 376 -38.24 3.89 18.85
C ASN A 376 -37.57 4.90 17.90
N ILE A 377 -36.55 4.49 17.15
CA ILE A 377 -35.94 5.31 16.09
C ILE A 377 -36.91 5.54 14.93
N LEU A 378 -37.68 4.51 14.54
CA LEU A 378 -38.71 4.66 13.49
C LEU A 378 -39.81 5.63 13.92
N LYS A 379 -40.29 5.54 15.17
CA LYS A 379 -41.24 6.53 15.73
C LYS A 379 -40.68 7.95 15.75
N LEU A 380 -39.39 8.11 16.05
CA LEU A 380 -38.71 9.40 15.99
C LEU A 380 -38.68 9.95 14.56
N ALA A 381 -38.38 9.10 13.58
CA ALA A 381 -38.33 9.48 12.18
C ALA A 381 -39.70 9.87 11.62
N GLU A 382 -40.80 9.25 12.08
CA GLU A 382 -42.16 9.65 11.69
C GLU A 382 -42.40 11.15 11.92
N ASN A 383 -41.90 11.68 13.05
CA ASN A 383 -42.15 13.05 13.47
C ASN A 383 -40.94 14.00 13.32
N SER A 384 -39.78 13.50 12.88
CA SER A 384 -38.55 14.31 12.76
C SER A 384 -37.89 14.18 11.38
N PRO A 385 -37.87 15.27 10.58
CA PRO A 385 -37.16 15.30 9.30
C PRO A 385 -35.67 14.98 9.42
N GLU A 386 -35.02 15.43 10.49
CA GLU A 386 -33.60 15.18 10.73
C GLU A 386 -33.31 13.68 10.92
N TRP A 387 -34.15 13.00 11.71
CA TRP A 387 -34.00 11.55 11.91
C TRP A 387 -34.32 10.75 10.64
N ARG A 388 -35.23 11.23 9.78
CA ARG A 388 -35.45 10.65 8.44
C ARG A 388 -34.22 10.77 7.55
N MET A 389 -33.61 11.94 7.50
CA MET A 389 -32.37 12.13 6.74
C MET A 389 -31.23 11.24 7.26
N ALA A 390 -31.11 11.11 8.59
CA ALA A 390 -30.14 10.20 9.20
C ALA A 390 -30.43 8.73 8.84
N LEU A 391 -31.69 8.30 8.82
CA LEU A 391 -32.03 6.95 8.38
C LEU A 391 -31.73 6.71 6.90
N LYS A 392 -31.97 7.71 6.04
CA LYS A 392 -31.62 7.65 4.61
C LYS A 392 -30.10 7.48 4.41
N GLN A 393 -29.31 8.33 5.06
CA GLN A 393 -27.85 8.24 5.02
C GLN A 393 -27.35 6.87 5.53
N LEU A 394 -27.96 6.34 6.58
CA LEU A 394 -27.62 5.02 7.12
C LEU A 394 -28.00 3.89 6.16
N ALA A 395 -29.15 3.98 5.49
CA ALA A 395 -29.60 3.00 4.51
C ALA A 395 -28.70 2.95 3.27
N GLU A 396 -28.37 4.13 2.72
CA GLU A 396 -27.43 4.27 1.59
C GLU A 396 -26.06 3.71 1.97
N LYS A 397 -25.56 4.03 3.17
CA LYS A 397 -24.26 3.56 3.66
C LYS A 397 -24.16 2.04 3.78
N HIS A 398 -25.24 1.37 4.21
CA HIS A 398 -25.24 -0.09 4.42
C HIS A 398 -25.86 -0.87 3.25
N GLY A 399 -26.29 -0.22 2.17
CA GLY A 399 -26.94 -0.87 1.03
C GLY A 399 -28.17 -1.68 1.45
N LEU A 400 -28.95 -1.17 2.40
CA LEU A 400 -30.02 -1.93 3.06
C LEU A 400 -31.10 -2.33 2.06
N GLN A 401 -31.56 -3.58 2.16
CA GLN A 401 -32.62 -4.14 1.34
C GLN A 401 -33.86 -4.44 2.21
N PRO A 402 -35.10 -4.40 1.68
CA PRO A 402 -36.35 -4.55 2.43
C PRO A 402 -36.65 -5.99 2.92
N LYS A 403 -35.69 -6.61 3.60
CA LYS A 403 -35.71 -8.03 4.00
C LYS A 403 -36.53 -8.30 5.27
N THR A 404 -36.66 -7.32 6.16
CA THR A 404 -37.43 -7.45 7.41
C THR A 404 -38.51 -6.35 7.49
N PRO A 405 -39.59 -6.53 8.28
CA PRO A 405 -40.60 -5.49 8.48
C PRO A 405 -39.99 -4.16 8.97
N MET A 406 -38.97 -4.24 9.85
CA MET A 406 -38.24 -3.07 10.33
C MET A 406 -37.48 -2.36 9.19
N LEU A 407 -36.78 -3.11 8.33
CA LEU A 407 -36.05 -2.53 7.20
C LEU A 407 -36.96 -1.95 6.12
N ARG A 408 -38.11 -2.59 5.87
CA ARG A 408 -39.15 -2.06 4.97
C ARG A 408 -39.64 -0.72 5.47
N ARG A 409 -40.00 -0.63 6.75
CA ARG A 409 -40.49 0.62 7.36
C ARG A 409 -39.41 1.71 7.40
N LEU A 410 -38.15 1.33 7.63
CA LEU A 410 -37.01 2.25 7.56
C LEU A 410 -36.87 2.87 6.18
N LEU A 411 -36.84 2.04 5.13
CA LEU A 411 -36.71 2.48 3.74
C LEU A 411 -37.92 3.32 3.32
N GLU A 412 -39.13 2.92 3.72
CA GLU A 412 -40.35 3.70 3.50
C GLU A 412 -40.26 5.11 4.09
N LEU A 413 -39.85 5.26 5.35
CA LEU A 413 -39.70 6.56 6.01
C LEU A 413 -38.52 7.38 5.47
N ALA A 414 -37.51 6.71 4.90
CA ALA A 414 -36.36 7.36 4.27
C ALA A 414 -36.70 7.88 2.85
N GLU A 415 -37.63 7.23 2.14
CA GLU A 415 -38.01 7.54 0.76
C GLU A 415 -39.30 8.37 0.64
N ASN A 416 -40.29 8.15 1.52
CA ASN A 416 -41.62 8.78 1.47
C ASN A 416 -42.04 9.34 2.85
N PRO A 417 -42.07 10.68 3.04
CA PRO A 417 -42.58 11.31 4.26
C PRO A 417 -44.07 10.97 4.51
N PRO A 418 -44.50 10.71 5.76
CA PRO A 418 -45.92 10.78 6.10
C PRO A 418 -46.44 12.20 5.86
N GLN A 419 -47.65 12.33 5.29
CA GLN A 419 -48.29 13.62 5.12
C GLN A 419 -48.63 14.21 6.50
N PRO A 420 -48.46 15.54 6.69
CA PRO A 420 -48.81 16.17 7.96
C PRO A 420 -50.30 15.99 8.24
N GLU A 421 -50.64 15.42 9.39
CA GLU A 421 -52.01 15.46 9.91
C GLU A 421 -52.33 16.93 10.24
N THR A 422 -53.32 17.48 9.54
CA THR A 422 -53.88 18.83 9.75
C THR A 422 -54.73 18.92 11.00
#